data_AF-A0A2S9M633-F1
#
_entry.id   AF-A0A2S9M633-F1
#
_cell.length_a   1.000
_cell.length_b   1.000
_cell.length_c   1.000
_cell.angle_alpha   90.00
_cell.angle_beta   90.00
_cell.angle_gamma   90.00
#
_symmetry.space_group_name_H-M   'P 1'
#
loop_
_entity.id
_entity.type
_entity.pdbx_description
1 polymer ?
#
loop_
_entity_poly.entity_id
_entity_poly.type
_entity_poly.pdbx_seq_one_letter_code
_entity_poly.pdbx_strand_id
1 'polypeptide(L)'
;MLTDEQKKLISKGLSRGVPDTLIAKKLGVKHMQVYLYRTSLGIPASRVVEARYDTWIRLLESGVALETVAEMYEVKAESILNSLYRKRDFSYTEAKKRGHRSVHASFRKALGVTLKDAQEKKIETWVRLFDSGMTIDSIADLYDVKPATVRNALRKVTEAEVPAIPDMKNFDW
;
A
#
# COMPACT_ATOMS: atom_id res chain seq x y z
N MET A 1 -12.91 -3.59 -38.97
CA MET A 1 -12.00 -4.50 -38.22
C MET A 1 -11.44 -3.77 -37.01
N LEU A 2 -10.91 -4.50 -36.01
CA LEU A 2 -10.20 -3.89 -34.89
C LEU A 2 -8.79 -3.46 -35.32
N THR A 3 -8.35 -2.26 -34.94
CA THR A 3 -6.97 -1.81 -35.13
C THR A 3 -6.02 -2.54 -34.18
N ASP A 4 -4.72 -2.53 -34.47
CA ASP A 4 -3.74 -3.18 -33.59
C ASP A 4 -3.64 -2.50 -32.23
N GLU A 5 -3.87 -1.19 -32.16
CA GLU A 5 -4.00 -0.47 -30.90
C GLU A 5 -5.22 -0.92 -30.10
N GLN A 6 -6.39 -1.03 -30.74
CA GLN A 6 -7.60 -1.55 -30.09
C GLN A 6 -7.39 -2.97 -29.57
N LYS A 7 -6.73 -3.85 -30.34
CA LYS A 7 -6.37 -5.21 -29.90
C LYS A 7 -5.48 -5.18 -28.64
N LYS A 8 -4.46 -4.32 -28.62
CA LYS A 8 -3.59 -4.14 -27.42
C LYS A 8 -4.40 -3.69 -26.19
N LEU A 9 -5.29 -2.72 -26.37
CA LEU A 9 -6.15 -2.21 -25.29
C LEU A 9 -7.15 -3.26 -24.81
N ILE A 10 -7.74 -4.05 -25.72
CA ILE A 10 -8.61 -5.18 -25.36
C ILE A 10 -7.84 -6.20 -24.54
N SER A 11 -6.68 -6.66 -25.01
CA SER A 11 -5.86 -7.63 -24.28
C SER A 11 -5.48 -7.14 -22.87
N LYS A 12 -5.13 -5.87 -22.73
CA LYS A 12 -4.86 -5.24 -21.42
C LYS A 12 -6.10 -5.14 -20.53
N GLY A 13 -7.26 -4.88 -21.10
CA GLY A 13 -8.54 -4.87 -20.38
C GLY A 13 -8.91 -6.27 -19.87
N LEU A 14 -8.80 -7.27 -20.74
CA LEU A 14 -9.07 -8.67 -20.42
C LEU A 14 -8.15 -9.20 -19.32
N SER A 15 -6.85 -8.87 -19.37
CA SER A 15 -5.89 -9.27 -18.33
C SER A 15 -6.18 -8.64 -16.96
N ARG A 16 -6.95 -7.55 -16.93
CA ARG A 16 -7.44 -6.88 -15.71
C ARG A 16 -8.88 -7.31 -15.36
N GLY A 17 -9.45 -8.27 -16.08
CA GLY A 17 -10.80 -8.77 -15.86
C GLY A 17 -11.93 -7.82 -16.24
N VAL A 18 -11.68 -6.82 -17.09
CA VAL A 18 -12.71 -5.91 -17.58
C VAL A 18 -13.64 -6.68 -18.55
N PRO A 19 -14.98 -6.60 -18.38
CA PRO A 19 -15.91 -7.33 -19.25
C PRO A 19 -15.91 -6.78 -20.69
N ASP A 20 -16.19 -7.66 -21.66
CA ASP A 20 -16.21 -7.35 -23.10
C ASP A 20 -17.07 -6.12 -23.42
N THR A 21 -18.22 -5.99 -22.76
CA THR A 21 -19.15 -4.85 -22.94
C THR A 21 -18.56 -3.52 -22.51
N LEU A 22 -17.85 -3.49 -21.38
CA LEU A 22 -17.22 -2.28 -20.86
C LEU A 22 -15.99 -1.89 -21.68
N ILE A 23 -15.20 -2.87 -22.12
CA ILE A 23 -14.09 -2.63 -23.06
C ILE A 23 -14.63 -2.01 -24.36
N ALA A 24 -15.68 -2.61 -24.91
CA ALA A 24 -16.32 -2.14 -26.14
C ALA A 24 -16.84 -0.70 -26.03
N LYS A 25 -17.53 -0.39 -24.93
CA LYS A 25 -18.01 0.96 -24.60
C LYS A 25 -16.87 1.98 -24.57
N LYS A 26 -15.77 1.66 -23.88
CA LYS A 26 -14.61 2.57 -23.74
C LYS A 26 -13.84 2.79 -25.05
N LEU A 27 -13.83 1.80 -25.95
CA LEU A 27 -13.12 1.88 -27.22
C LEU A 27 -14.00 2.36 -28.39
N GLY A 28 -15.30 2.56 -28.17
CA GLY A 28 -16.24 2.95 -29.24
C GLY A 28 -16.41 1.86 -30.31
N VAL A 29 -16.28 0.58 -29.93
CA VAL A 29 -16.42 -0.57 -30.85
C VAL A 29 -17.62 -1.44 -30.48
N LYS A 30 -18.05 -2.32 -31.39
CA LYS A 30 -19.14 -3.26 -31.09
C LYS A 30 -18.66 -4.33 -30.10
N HIS A 31 -19.47 -4.67 -29.10
CA HIS A 31 -19.15 -5.72 -28.13
C HIS A 31 -18.79 -7.06 -28.79
N MET A 32 -19.41 -7.34 -29.95
CA MET A 32 -19.14 -8.57 -30.69
C MET A 32 -17.73 -8.63 -31.26
N GLN A 33 -17.12 -7.50 -31.59
CA GLN A 33 -15.72 -7.47 -32.04
C GLN A 33 -14.77 -7.83 -30.89
N VAL A 34 -15.05 -7.36 -29.68
CA VAL A 34 -14.27 -7.70 -28.47
C VAL A 34 -14.44 -9.17 -28.12
N TYR A 35 -15.68 -9.69 -28.16
CA TYR A 35 -15.99 -11.10 -27.93
C TYR A 35 -15.24 -12.02 -28.91
N LEU A 36 -15.32 -11.71 -30.21
CA LEU A 36 -14.65 -12.52 -31.26
C LEU A 36 -13.14 -12.51 -31.07
N TYR A 37 -12.56 -11.34 -30.76
CA TYR A 37 -11.13 -11.23 -30.51
C TYR A 37 -10.69 -11.96 -29.24
N ARG A 38 -11.44 -11.85 -28.14
CA ARG A 38 -11.19 -12.64 -26.92
C ARG A 38 -11.22 -14.15 -27.22
N THR A 39 -12.19 -14.58 -28.01
CA THR A 39 -12.38 -15.99 -28.39
C THR A 39 -11.25 -16.46 -29.31
N SER A 40 -10.78 -15.64 -30.25
CA SER A 40 -9.62 -15.97 -31.09
C SER A 40 -8.32 -16.12 -30.30
N LEU A 41 -8.23 -15.50 -29.12
CA LEU A 41 -7.12 -15.68 -28.18
C LEU A 41 -7.28 -16.92 -27.26
N GLY A 42 -8.38 -17.67 -27.39
CA GLY A 42 -8.66 -18.83 -26.52
C GLY A 42 -8.94 -18.46 -25.06
N ILE A 43 -9.37 -17.21 -24.79
CA ILE A 43 -9.65 -16.74 -23.43
C ILE A 43 -11.14 -16.94 -23.14
N PRO A 44 -11.57 -17.88 -22.28
CA PRO A 44 -12.97 -18.03 -21.92
C PRO A 44 -13.42 -16.89 -21.00
N ALA A 45 -14.73 -16.61 -20.99
CA ALA A 45 -15.31 -15.55 -20.16
C ALA A 45 -15.06 -15.78 -18.65
N SER A 46 -15.07 -17.04 -18.22
CA SER A 46 -14.71 -17.44 -16.85
C SER A 46 -13.31 -16.97 -16.45
N ARG A 47 -12.33 -17.07 -17.34
CA ARG A 47 -10.95 -16.59 -17.07
C ARG A 47 -10.89 -15.08 -16.88
N VAL A 48 -11.70 -14.32 -17.60
CA VAL A 48 -11.80 -12.86 -17.41
C VAL A 48 -12.42 -12.53 -16.04
N VAL A 49 -13.41 -13.32 -15.60
CA VAL A 49 -14.02 -13.17 -14.27
C VAL A 49 -13.01 -13.49 -13.16
N GLU A 50 -12.25 -14.57 -13.28
CA GLU A 50 -11.19 -14.90 -12.31
C GLU A 50 -10.12 -13.81 -12.24
N ALA A 51 -9.66 -13.32 -13.40
CA ALA A 51 -8.72 -12.22 -13.47
C ALA A 51 -9.28 -10.92 -12.85
N ARG A 52 -10.60 -10.73 -12.87
CA ARG A 52 -11.27 -9.60 -12.23
C ARG A 52 -11.14 -9.68 -10.71
N TYR A 53 -11.42 -10.84 -10.13
CA TYR A 53 -11.31 -11.03 -8.68
C TYR A 53 -9.87 -10.79 -8.21
N ASP A 54 -8.89 -11.34 -8.91
CA ASP A 54 -7.48 -11.17 -8.58
C ASP A 54 -7.05 -9.69 -8.70
N THR A 55 -7.59 -8.98 -9.70
CA THR A 55 -7.31 -7.56 -9.88
C THR A 55 -7.96 -6.71 -8.81
N TRP A 56 -9.21 -6.99 -8.42
CA TRP A 56 -9.88 -6.30 -7.32
C TRP A 56 -9.09 -6.45 -6.01
N ILE A 57 -8.69 -7.67 -5.66
CA ILE A 57 -7.87 -7.94 -4.47
C ILE A 57 -6.58 -7.10 -4.52
N ARG A 58 -5.83 -7.17 -5.63
CA ARG A 58 -4.58 -6.41 -5.78
C ARG A 58 -4.78 -4.90 -5.62
N LEU A 59 -5.85 -4.34 -6.17
CA LEU A 59 -6.15 -2.91 -6.06
C LEU A 59 -6.45 -2.53 -4.60
N LEU A 60 -7.30 -3.29 -3.92
CA LEU A 60 -7.66 -3.05 -2.52
C LEU A 60 -6.43 -3.18 -1.60
N GLU A 61 -5.61 -4.22 -1.81
CA GLU A 61 -4.38 -4.43 -1.04
C GLU A 61 -3.28 -3.40 -1.33
N SER A 62 -3.33 -2.76 -2.50
CA SER A 62 -2.45 -1.62 -2.81
C SER A 62 -2.89 -0.31 -2.17
N GLY A 63 -4.10 -0.26 -1.60
CA GLY A 63 -4.67 0.91 -0.92
C GLY A 63 -5.66 1.71 -1.75
N VAL A 64 -6.11 1.21 -2.90
CA VAL A 64 -7.19 1.86 -3.67
C VAL A 64 -8.51 1.71 -2.91
N ALA A 65 -9.28 2.80 -2.82
CA ALA A 65 -10.58 2.79 -2.16
C ALA A 65 -11.58 1.88 -2.90
N LEU A 66 -12.43 1.19 -2.14
CA LEU A 66 -13.41 0.25 -2.67
C LEU A 66 -14.36 0.91 -3.68
N GLU A 67 -14.78 2.15 -3.39
CA GLU A 67 -15.66 2.97 -4.21
C GLU A 67 -15.00 3.25 -5.57
N THR A 68 -13.71 3.59 -5.57
CA THR A 68 -12.93 3.80 -6.80
C THR A 68 -12.83 2.52 -7.63
N VAL A 69 -12.59 1.36 -6.98
CA VAL A 69 -12.59 0.07 -7.70
C VAL A 69 -13.97 -0.23 -8.29
N ALA A 70 -15.04 0.07 -7.56
CA ALA A 70 -16.42 -0.12 -8.00
C ALA A 70 -16.74 0.72 -9.26
N GLU A 71 -16.36 2.00 -9.24
CA GLU A 71 -16.50 2.91 -10.38
C GLU A 71 -15.71 2.44 -11.61
N MET A 72 -14.45 2.00 -11.44
CA MET A 72 -13.61 1.54 -12.55
C MET A 72 -14.25 0.42 -13.37
N TYR A 73 -15.02 -0.45 -12.70
CA TYR A 73 -15.67 -1.62 -13.28
C TYR A 73 -17.18 -1.42 -13.51
N GLU A 74 -17.73 -0.25 -13.22
CA GLU A 74 -19.16 0.07 -13.31
C GLU A 74 -20.05 -0.94 -12.53
N VAL A 75 -19.63 -1.29 -11.30
CA VAL A 75 -20.36 -2.20 -10.40
C VAL A 75 -20.60 -1.54 -9.04
N LYS A 76 -21.50 -2.10 -8.23
CA LYS A 76 -21.69 -1.66 -6.84
C LYS A 76 -20.55 -2.17 -5.96
N ALA A 77 -20.09 -1.34 -5.02
CA ALA A 77 -19.06 -1.70 -4.03
C ALA A 77 -19.42 -2.98 -3.26
N GLU A 78 -20.68 -3.12 -2.86
CA GLU A 78 -21.18 -4.30 -2.15
C GLU A 78 -21.09 -5.58 -3.00
N SER A 79 -21.31 -5.48 -4.31
CA SER A 79 -21.17 -6.61 -5.23
C SER A 79 -19.73 -7.11 -5.29
N ILE A 80 -18.74 -6.22 -5.23
CA ILE A 80 -17.32 -6.60 -5.16
C ILE A 80 -17.07 -7.43 -3.90
N LEU A 81 -17.44 -6.91 -2.72
CA LEU A 81 -17.20 -7.60 -1.45
C LEU A 81 -17.92 -8.95 -1.41
N ASN A 82 -19.20 -8.99 -1.78
CA ASN A 82 -19.98 -10.23 -1.82
C ASN A 82 -19.35 -11.29 -2.75
N SER A 83 -18.86 -10.89 -3.92
CA SER A 83 -18.15 -11.79 -4.82
C SER A 83 -16.84 -12.29 -4.20
N LEU A 84 -16.03 -11.41 -3.64
CA LEU A 84 -14.72 -11.77 -3.08
C LEU A 84 -14.86 -12.67 -1.85
N TYR A 85 -15.82 -12.39 -0.95
CA TYR A 85 -16.10 -13.23 0.22
C TYR A 85 -16.52 -14.65 -0.17
N ARG A 86 -17.33 -14.79 -1.23
CA ARG A 86 -17.82 -16.09 -1.70
C ARG A 86 -16.81 -16.87 -2.55
N LYS A 87 -15.88 -16.19 -3.23
CA LYS A 87 -15.03 -16.79 -4.28
C LYS A 87 -13.54 -16.84 -3.96
N ARG A 88 -13.06 -16.06 -2.98
CA ARG A 88 -11.62 -15.84 -2.78
C ARG A 88 -11.14 -15.83 -1.32
N ASP A 89 -11.97 -16.26 -0.36
CA ASP A 89 -11.64 -16.22 1.08
C ASP A 89 -11.01 -14.88 1.51
N PHE A 90 -11.61 -13.80 1.00
CA PHE A 90 -11.05 -12.47 1.08
C PHE A 90 -11.45 -11.77 2.38
N SER A 91 -10.50 -11.13 3.07
CA SER A 91 -10.77 -10.27 4.22
C SER A 91 -10.53 -8.81 3.89
N TYR A 92 -11.61 -8.01 3.83
CA TYR A 92 -11.53 -6.59 3.52
C TYR A 92 -10.78 -5.79 4.60
N THR A 93 -10.93 -6.17 5.87
CA THR A 93 -10.24 -5.51 6.99
C THR A 93 -8.73 -5.72 6.92
N GLU A 94 -8.27 -6.91 6.56
CA GLU A 94 -6.86 -7.19 6.33
C GLU A 94 -6.31 -6.48 5.09
N ALA A 95 -7.08 -6.49 3.99
CA ALA A 95 -6.71 -5.81 2.76
C ALA A 95 -6.51 -4.30 3.01
N LYS A 96 -7.39 -3.67 3.78
CA LYS A 96 -7.24 -2.25 4.17
C LYS A 96 -5.97 -2.00 4.99
N LYS A 97 -5.62 -2.89 5.93
CA LYS A 97 -4.35 -2.82 6.69
C LYS A 97 -3.12 -2.99 5.79
N ARG A 98 -3.17 -3.88 4.79
CA ARG A 98 -2.11 -4.04 3.78
C ARG A 98 -2.00 -2.79 2.90
N GLY A 99 -3.14 -2.25 2.45
CA GLY A 99 -3.23 -1.03 1.66
C GLY A 99 -2.63 0.17 2.35
N HIS A 100 -2.97 0.41 3.62
CA HIS A 100 -2.38 1.48 4.41
C HIS A 100 -0.85 1.37 4.47
N ARG A 101 -0.32 0.17 4.71
CA ARG A 101 1.14 -0.09 4.70
C ARG A 101 1.76 0.16 3.32
N SER A 102 1.09 -0.26 2.25
CA SER A 102 1.54 -0.07 0.86
C SER A 102 1.61 1.42 0.48
N VAL A 103 0.58 2.19 0.82
CA VAL A 103 0.55 3.64 0.57
C VAL A 103 1.65 4.34 1.35
N HIS A 104 1.81 4.04 2.64
CA HIS A 104 2.90 4.59 3.43
C HIS A 104 4.28 4.22 2.88
N ALA A 105 4.48 2.98 2.44
CA ALA A 105 5.74 2.56 1.82
C ALA A 105 6.02 3.32 0.52
N SER A 106 5.00 3.48 -0.32
CA SER A 106 5.10 4.22 -1.59
C SER A 106 5.39 5.70 -1.37
N PHE A 107 4.72 6.32 -0.40
CA PHE A 107 4.94 7.71 -0.01
C PHE A 107 6.36 7.94 0.51
N ARG A 108 6.88 7.05 1.37
CA ARG A 108 8.28 7.09 1.83
C ARG A 108 9.27 7.01 0.67
N LYS A 109 9.05 6.07 -0.25
CA LYS A 109 9.89 5.93 -1.45
C LYS A 109 9.87 7.20 -2.31
N ALA A 110 8.69 7.80 -2.51
CA ALA A 110 8.54 9.02 -3.30
C ALA A 110 9.22 10.24 -2.67
N LEU A 111 9.24 10.32 -1.34
CA LEU A 111 9.94 11.38 -0.61
C LEU A 111 11.45 11.13 -0.45
N GLY A 112 11.96 9.98 -0.88
CA GLY A 112 13.36 9.58 -0.65
C GLY A 112 13.71 9.41 0.84
N VAL A 113 12.71 9.32 1.71
CA VAL A 113 12.89 9.20 3.16
C VAL A 113 12.88 7.71 3.51
N THR A 114 14.00 7.21 4.00
CA THR A 114 14.06 5.83 4.49
C THR A 114 13.29 5.69 5.80
N LEU A 115 12.92 4.45 6.14
CA LEU A 115 12.32 4.14 7.45
C LEU A 115 13.20 4.61 8.61
N LYS A 116 14.52 4.55 8.41
CA LYS A 116 15.52 4.99 9.37
C LYS A 116 15.47 6.50 9.54
N ASP A 117 15.46 7.26 8.44
CA ASP A 117 15.42 8.74 8.49
C ASP A 117 14.14 9.26 9.15
N ALA A 118 13.00 8.60 8.93
CA ALA A 118 11.74 8.95 9.59
C ALA A 118 11.79 8.67 11.10
N GLN A 119 12.44 7.57 11.52
CA GLN A 119 12.67 7.27 12.92
C GLN A 119 13.67 8.24 13.55
N GLU A 120 14.76 8.56 12.86
CA GLU A 120 15.77 9.52 13.29
C GLU A 120 15.16 10.91 13.50
N LYS A 121 14.38 11.43 12.54
CA LYS A 121 13.64 12.69 12.71
C LYS A 121 12.64 12.66 13.87
N LYS A 122 11.97 11.53 14.08
CA LYS A 122 11.05 11.35 15.21
C LYS A 122 11.80 11.43 16.54
N ILE A 123 12.94 10.74 16.64
CA ILE A 123 13.80 10.75 17.82
C ILE A 123 14.38 12.14 18.05
N GLU A 124 14.86 12.81 17.00
CA GLU A 124 15.36 14.20 17.07
C GLU A 124 14.29 15.16 17.58
N THR A 125 13.05 15.01 17.12
CA THR A 125 11.92 15.81 17.62
C THR A 125 11.66 15.54 19.10
N TRP A 126 11.71 14.28 19.53
CA TRP A 126 11.57 13.90 20.94
C TRP A 126 12.70 14.47 21.81
N VAL A 127 13.95 14.48 21.33
CA VAL A 127 15.09 15.10 22.00
C VAL A 127 14.84 16.60 22.19
N ARG A 128 14.47 17.33 21.12
CA ARG A 128 14.18 18.77 21.22
C ARG A 128 13.05 19.12 22.19
N LEU A 129 12.00 18.29 22.24
CA LEU A 129 10.90 18.47 23.19
C LEU A 129 11.35 18.19 24.64
N PHE A 130 12.21 17.20 24.83
CA PHE A 130 12.77 16.91 26.14
C PHE A 130 13.71 18.03 26.61
N ASP A 131 14.57 18.53 25.71
CA ASP A 131 15.49 19.64 25.97
C ASP A 131 14.76 20.96 26.25
N SER A 132 13.55 21.14 25.70
CA SER A 132 12.68 22.28 26.03
C SER A 132 11.96 22.15 27.37
N GLY A 133 12.22 21.07 28.12
CA GLY A 133 11.70 20.82 29.47
C GLY A 133 10.40 20.02 29.52
N MET A 134 9.96 19.44 28.39
CA MET A 134 8.78 18.56 28.39
C MET A 134 9.12 17.20 29.02
N THR A 135 8.23 16.68 29.86
CA THR A 135 8.43 15.38 30.50
C THR A 135 8.28 14.22 29.50
N ILE A 136 8.95 13.11 29.78
CA ILE A 136 8.88 11.89 28.97
C ILE A 136 7.43 11.41 28.84
N ASP A 137 6.64 11.50 29.92
CA ASP A 137 5.24 11.09 29.92
C ASP A 137 4.39 12.00 29.00
N SER A 138 4.59 13.31 29.03
CA SER A 138 3.89 14.25 28.13
C SER A 138 4.26 14.05 26.66
N ILE A 139 5.53 13.75 26.35
CA ILE A 139 5.96 13.41 24.98
C ILE A 139 5.31 12.09 24.54
N ALA A 140 5.25 11.11 25.45
CA ALA A 140 4.65 9.80 25.17
C ALA A 140 3.15 9.91 24.86
N ASP A 141 2.43 10.70 25.64
CA ASP A 141 1.01 10.99 25.44
C ASP A 141 0.77 11.73 24.12
N LEU A 142 1.59 12.75 23.80
CA LEU A 142 1.45 13.53 22.57
C LEU A 142 1.59 12.68 21.29
N TYR A 143 2.40 11.63 21.33
CA TYR A 143 2.69 10.76 20.19
C TYR A 143 2.04 9.36 20.28
N ASP A 144 1.16 9.14 21.26
CA ASP A 144 0.47 7.87 21.53
C ASP A 144 1.45 6.67 21.56
N VAL A 145 2.50 6.80 22.36
CA VAL A 145 3.49 5.75 22.59
C VAL A 145 3.69 5.51 24.08
N LYS A 146 4.29 4.37 24.45
CA LYS A 146 4.64 4.10 25.84
C LYS A 146 5.81 5.00 26.30
N PRO A 147 5.79 5.55 27.53
CA PRO A 147 6.90 6.34 28.07
C PRO A 147 8.26 5.61 28.04
N ALA A 148 8.25 4.28 28.22
CA ALA A 148 9.45 3.45 28.11
C ALA A 148 10.10 3.51 26.71
N THR A 149 9.30 3.63 25.64
CA THR A 149 9.78 3.75 24.26
C THR A 149 10.52 5.06 24.06
N VAL A 150 9.99 6.17 24.59
CA VAL A 150 10.61 7.49 24.53
C VAL A 150 11.91 7.49 25.35
N ARG A 151 11.88 6.97 26.58
CA ARG A 151 13.06 6.86 27.46
C ARG A 151 14.20 6.07 26.81
N ASN A 152 13.90 4.93 26.21
CA ASN A 152 14.91 4.09 25.54
C ASN A 152 15.49 4.77 24.29
N ALA A 153 14.68 5.55 23.58
CA ALA A 153 15.14 6.31 22.42
C ALA A 153 16.09 7.46 22.84
N LEU A 154 15.71 8.23 23.85
CA LEU A 154 16.54 9.34 24.38
C LEU A 154 17.85 8.82 24.98
N ARG A 155 17.80 7.70 25.72
CA ARG A 155 18.98 7.07 26.32
C ARG A 155 20.02 6.66 25.27
N LYS A 156 19.58 6.10 24.14
CA LYS A 156 20.48 5.69 23.05
C LYS A 156 21.19 6.87 22.37
N VAL A 157 20.58 8.05 22.36
CA VAL A 157 21.18 9.27 21.79
C VAL A 157 22.17 9.88 22.76
N THR A 158 21.80 9.98 24.05
CA THR A 158 22.67 10.52 25.10
C THR A 158 23.87 9.63 25.41
N GLU A 159 23.75 8.30 25.37
CA GLU A 159 24.89 7.38 25.48
C GLU A 159 25.83 7.44 24.27
N ALA A 160 25.37 7.89 23.09
CA ALA A 160 26.20 8.03 21.91
C ALA A 160 27.00 9.35 21.88
N GLU A 161 26.58 10.37 22.64
CA GLU A 161 27.26 11.68 22.72
C GLU A 161 28.32 11.78 23.82
N VAL A 162 28.39 10.81 24.76
CA VAL A 162 29.46 10.77 25.77
C VAL A 162 30.65 9.98 25.21
N PRO A 163 31.79 10.61 24.86
CA PRO A 163 32.99 9.86 24.52
C PRO A 163 33.39 9.02 25.73
N ALA A 164 33.52 7.71 25.52
CA ALA A 164 33.99 6.78 26.53
C ALA A 164 35.31 7.32 27.11
N ILE A 165 35.27 7.68 28.40
CA ILE A 165 36.45 8.10 29.15
C ILE A 165 37.48 6.98 28.99
N PRO A 166 38.71 7.27 28.50
CA PRO A 166 39.71 6.23 28.33
C PRO A 166 40.02 5.63 29.71
N ASP A 167 39.90 4.31 29.77
CA ASP A 167 40.17 3.45 30.92
C ASP A 167 41.62 3.70 31.38
N MET A 168 41.81 4.58 32.39
CA MET A 168 43.09 4.77 33.06
C MET A 168 43.39 3.53 33.91
N LYS A 169 43.78 2.45 33.24
CA LYS A 169 44.43 1.31 33.89
C LYS A 169 45.84 1.71 34.27
N ASN A 170 46.02 1.90 35.58
CA ASN A 170 47.22 1.67 36.38
C ASN A 170 48.56 1.71 35.62
N PHE A 171 49.25 2.84 35.74
CA PHE A 171 50.69 2.91 35.58
C PHE A 171 51.32 2.39 36.90
N ASP A 172 51.87 1.18 36.87
CA ASP A 172 52.79 0.69 37.91
C ASP A 172 54.22 1.11 37.56
N TRP A 173 54.95 1.59 38.57
CA TRP A 173 56.36 2.01 38.54
C TRP A 173 57.28 0.83 38.85
#